data_AF-A0A538BH32-F1
#
_entry.id   AF-A0A538BH32-F1
#
_cell.length_a   1.000
_cell.length_b   1.000
_cell.length_c   1.000
_cell.angle_alpha   90.00
_cell.angle_beta   90.00
_cell.angle_gamma   90.00
#
_symmetry.space_group_name_H-M   'P 1'
#
loop_
_entity.id
_entity.type
_entity.pdbx_description
1 polymer ?
#
loop_
_entity_poly.entity_id
_entity_poly.type
_entity_poly.pdbx_seq_one_letter_code
_entity_poly.pdbx_strand_id
1 'polypeptide(L)'
;MRKKRQLRFPTAFTVLFFVLLLVWGLTFVIKPGSYAYVSCNGDAPKPIPSSYQTAKSDLSFRDRLYDLLLAPVNGLYGIRTPSDAVSTPPPDVAKAANQACGTVDGQQVPAQVMTAAGATGPYNVGDLAGAAGVFFFVLAIGAFITVTLKTGALEAGIAMVTDRFRTRGLLLIAILMVVFSIGGTTYGMAEETLGFYAVLVPLIVGLGYDRLAGVAMIMVGAGVGTLASTVNPFATGVASDGAAIPLGDGIGLRLLMYVVLTVVAIAYVLRYARRVKKDPAHSLVAGTEASAAAGTDSTAVADGRPAFSLRQKIVLAIFGLTFVLMVFAVIPWSDFNKSLEGITLGWYFPELAALFLVGAVVVGFVGGLGEQGTVASIIAGAGDFIGAALIIAIARGVTTIMNNASITDTVLSSLESVVTGLSSGGFATVMYLVNIPLAFLVPSSSGHATLAM
;
A
#
# COMPACT_ATOMS: atom_id res chain seq x y z
N MET A 1 30.13 24.67 23.94
CA MET A 1 28.74 24.54 23.47
C MET A 1 28.27 23.11 23.63
N ARG A 2 27.31 22.85 24.52
CA ARG A 2 26.76 21.51 24.75
C ARG A 2 25.84 21.19 23.56
N LYS A 3 26.20 20.20 22.73
CA LYS A 3 25.37 19.73 21.60
C LYS A 3 24.00 19.38 22.16
N LYS A 4 22.98 20.23 21.97
CA LYS A 4 21.59 19.89 22.35
C LYS A 4 21.28 18.58 21.63
N ARG A 5 20.97 17.52 22.38
CA ARG A 5 20.44 16.28 21.81
C ARG A 5 19.15 16.66 21.09
N GLN A 6 19.20 16.85 19.77
CA GLN A 6 18.00 16.99 18.98
C GLN A 6 17.25 15.66 19.07
N LEU A 7 16.02 15.70 19.55
CA LEU A 7 15.09 14.58 19.47
C LEU A 7 14.93 14.24 17.98
N ARG A 8 15.61 13.19 17.53
CA ARG A 8 15.42 12.63 16.19
C ARG A 8 14.22 11.70 16.25
N PHE A 9 13.31 11.85 15.31
CA PHE A 9 12.21 10.91 15.17
C PHE A 9 12.78 9.50 14.90
N PRO A 10 12.25 8.43 15.52
CA PRO A 10 12.74 7.07 15.29
C PRO A 10 12.59 6.65 13.83
N THR A 11 13.38 5.66 13.39
CA THR A 11 13.22 5.10 12.05
C THR A 11 11.92 4.29 11.95
N ALA A 12 11.43 4.05 10.73
CA ALA A 12 10.24 3.22 10.51
C ALA A 12 10.37 1.83 11.15
N PHE A 13 11.56 1.22 11.08
CA PHE A 13 11.87 -0.04 11.79
C PHE A 13 11.69 0.07 13.29
N THR A 14 12.23 1.11 13.90
CA THR A 14 12.10 1.33 15.34
C THR A 14 10.65 1.54 15.75
N VAL A 15 9.90 2.35 14.99
CA VAL A 15 8.48 2.57 15.24
C VAL A 15 7.71 1.25 15.15
N LEU A 16 7.87 0.50 14.07
CA LEU A 16 7.17 -0.79 13.90
C LEU A 16 7.56 -1.82 14.96
N PHE A 17 8.83 -1.86 15.38
CA PHE A 17 9.26 -2.74 16.46
C PHE A 17 8.59 -2.37 17.79
N PHE A 18 8.46 -1.08 18.10
CA PHE A 18 7.71 -0.65 19.27
C PHE A 18 6.22 -1.00 19.17
N VAL A 19 5.61 -0.82 18.00
CA VAL A 19 4.21 -1.23 17.76
C VAL A 19 4.06 -2.74 17.95
N LEU A 20 4.98 -3.55 17.42
CA LEU A 20 4.99 -5.00 17.58
C LEU A 20 5.06 -5.40 19.06
N LEU A 21 5.96 -4.80 19.83
CA LEU A 21 6.08 -5.06 21.27
C LEU A 21 4.85 -4.61 22.06
N LEU A 22 4.27 -3.46 21.69
CA LEU A 22 3.06 -2.93 22.30
C LEU A 22 1.87 -3.87 22.04
N VAL A 23 1.65 -4.26 20.79
CA VAL A 23 0.56 -5.18 20.40
C VAL A 23 0.75 -6.54 21.06
N TRP A 24 1.99 -7.05 21.09
CA TRP A 24 2.33 -8.25 21.85
C TRP A 24 1.98 -8.13 23.33
N GLY A 25 2.31 -7.00 23.98
CA GLY A 25 1.93 -6.72 25.36
C GLY A 25 0.42 -6.66 25.56
N LEU A 26 -0.32 -6.07 24.62
CA LEU A 26 -1.78 -6.02 24.65
C LEU A 26 -2.42 -7.41 24.60
N THR A 27 -1.76 -8.41 24.00
CA THR A 27 -2.29 -9.78 23.98
C THR A 27 -2.51 -10.34 25.40
N PHE A 28 -1.77 -9.90 26.41
CA PHE A 28 -1.93 -10.36 27.80
C PHE A 28 -3.11 -9.69 28.53
N VAL A 29 -3.53 -8.52 28.05
CA VAL A 29 -4.54 -7.68 28.70
C VAL A 29 -5.89 -7.87 28.05
N ILE A 30 -5.92 -7.95 26.72
CA ILE A 30 -7.14 -8.11 25.94
C ILE A 30 -7.55 -9.59 25.97
N LYS A 31 -8.78 -9.84 26.46
CA LYS A 31 -9.35 -11.19 26.48
C LYS A 31 -9.63 -11.62 25.04
N PRO A 32 -9.24 -12.84 24.62
CA PRO A 32 -9.56 -13.28 23.28
C PRO A 32 -11.06 -13.51 23.10
N GLY A 33 -11.49 -13.40 21.86
CA GLY A 33 -12.82 -13.75 21.43
C GLY A 33 -12.84 -14.08 19.96
N SER A 34 -13.98 -14.59 19.52
CA SER A 34 -14.20 -14.91 18.12
C SER A 34 -15.65 -14.67 17.76
N TYR A 35 -15.88 -14.15 16.56
CA TYR A 35 -17.18 -14.22 15.91
C TYR A 35 -17.40 -15.61 15.31
N ALA A 36 -18.66 -15.97 15.07
CA ALA A 36 -18.98 -16.97 14.06
C ALA A 36 -18.81 -16.34 12.68
N TYR A 37 -18.35 -17.10 11.69
CA TYR A 37 -18.11 -16.59 10.35
C TYR A 37 -19.10 -17.16 9.35
N VAL A 38 -19.36 -16.43 8.27
CA VAL A 38 -20.18 -16.88 7.14
C VAL A 38 -19.45 -16.62 5.83
N SER A 39 -19.48 -17.60 4.92
CA SER A 39 -19.19 -17.40 3.51
C SER A 39 -20.50 -17.31 2.74
N CYS A 40 -20.66 -16.23 1.99
CA CYS A 40 -21.80 -15.99 1.12
C CYS A 40 -21.38 -16.35 -0.30
N ASN A 41 -22.04 -17.34 -0.91
CA ASN A 41 -21.74 -17.78 -2.29
C ASN A 41 -20.27 -18.20 -2.55
N GLY A 42 -19.55 -18.65 -1.52
CA GLY A 42 -18.14 -19.05 -1.64
C GLY A 42 -17.13 -17.92 -1.49
N ASP A 43 -17.58 -16.71 -1.14
CA ASP A 43 -16.70 -15.57 -0.85
C ASP A 43 -15.88 -15.79 0.43
N ALA A 44 -14.87 -14.95 0.64
CA ALA A 44 -14.06 -14.95 1.86
C ALA A 44 -14.96 -14.86 3.12
N PRO A 45 -14.67 -15.65 4.18
CA PRO A 45 -15.50 -15.67 5.38
C PRO A 45 -15.53 -14.30 6.06
N LYS A 46 -16.71 -13.85 6.47
CA LYS A 46 -16.94 -12.58 7.18
C LYS A 46 -17.57 -12.83 8.56
N PRO A 47 -17.27 -12.02 9.58
CA PRO A 47 -17.87 -12.16 10.89
C PRO A 47 -19.38 -11.93 10.83
N ILE A 48 -20.16 -12.79 11.49
CA ILE A 48 -21.61 -12.66 11.61
C ILE A 48 -21.89 -11.63 12.72
N PRO A 49 -22.60 -10.53 12.44
CA PRO A 49 -22.89 -9.50 13.44
C PRO A 49 -23.55 -10.07 14.71
N SER A 50 -23.20 -9.51 15.87
CA SER A 50 -23.73 -9.92 17.18
C SER A 50 -23.51 -11.40 17.58
N SER A 51 -22.65 -12.15 16.86
CA SER A 51 -22.30 -13.54 17.21
C SER A 51 -21.06 -13.67 18.10
N TYR A 52 -20.48 -12.55 18.55
CA TYR A 52 -19.25 -12.52 19.31
C TYR A 52 -19.34 -13.32 20.61
N GLN A 53 -18.34 -14.18 20.85
CA GLN A 53 -18.18 -14.89 22.11
C GLN A 53 -16.75 -14.77 22.61
N THR A 54 -16.58 -14.62 23.92
CA THR A 54 -15.26 -14.69 24.54
C THR A 54 -14.71 -16.10 24.44
N ALA A 55 -13.51 -16.24 23.91
CA ALA A 55 -12.81 -17.50 23.83
C ALA A 55 -11.96 -17.71 25.11
N LYS A 56 -11.60 -18.95 25.41
CA LYS A 56 -10.54 -19.20 26.39
C LYS A 56 -9.20 -19.07 25.67
N SER A 57 -8.30 -18.26 26.21
CA SER A 57 -6.93 -18.19 25.69
C SER A 57 -6.17 -19.41 26.19
N ASP A 58 -5.80 -20.30 25.27
CA ASP A 58 -4.91 -21.41 25.60
C ASP A 58 -3.43 -21.04 25.41
N LEU A 59 -3.13 -19.82 24.94
CA LEU A 59 -1.77 -19.34 24.70
C LEU A 59 -1.03 -19.07 26.02
N SER A 60 -0.02 -19.89 26.30
CA SER A 60 0.91 -19.67 27.39
C SER A 60 1.82 -18.46 27.12
N PHE A 61 2.55 -17.99 28.14
CA PHE A 61 3.59 -16.98 27.95
C PHE A 61 4.64 -17.42 26.92
N ARG A 62 4.97 -18.71 26.88
CA ARG A 62 5.96 -19.27 25.94
C ARG A 62 5.45 -19.19 24.51
N ASP A 63 4.19 -19.51 24.28
CA ASP A 63 3.58 -19.46 22.94
C ASP A 63 3.53 -18.03 22.44
N ARG A 64 3.14 -17.08 23.29
CA ARG A 64 3.13 -15.64 22.97
C ARG A 64 4.53 -15.13 22.65
N LEU A 65 5.55 -15.55 23.42
CA LEU A 65 6.93 -15.17 23.16
C LEU A 65 7.42 -15.76 21.83
N TYR A 66 7.01 -16.99 21.51
CA TYR A 66 7.33 -17.62 20.24
C TYR A 66 6.67 -16.89 19.07
N ASP A 67 5.39 -16.52 19.20
CA ASP A 67 4.68 -15.67 18.24
C ASP A 67 5.39 -14.34 18.02
N LEU A 68 5.89 -13.68 19.07
CA LEU A 68 6.66 -12.43 18.95
C LEU A 68 7.94 -12.62 18.12
N LEU A 69 8.70 -13.68 18.39
CA LEU A 69 9.95 -13.95 17.70
C LEU A 69 9.72 -14.34 16.23
N LEU A 70 8.65 -15.09 15.96
CA LEU A 70 8.27 -15.49 14.62
C LEU A 70 7.45 -14.43 13.87
N ALA A 71 7.00 -13.35 14.51
CA ALA A 71 6.11 -12.40 13.86
C ALA A 71 6.66 -11.83 12.55
N PRO A 72 7.95 -11.43 12.41
CA PRO A 72 8.48 -11.01 11.11
C PRO A 72 8.52 -12.13 10.06
N VAL A 73 8.75 -13.36 10.50
CA VAL A 73 8.82 -14.56 9.64
C VAL A 73 7.43 -14.92 9.13
N ASN A 74 6.46 -15.03 10.04
CA ASN A 74 5.06 -15.27 9.72
C ASN A 74 4.45 -14.09 8.96
N GLY A 75 4.89 -12.87 9.26
CA GLY A 75 4.53 -11.68 8.53
C GLY A 75 5.04 -11.69 7.10
N LEU A 76 6.16 -12.38 6.82
CA LEU A 76 6.65 -12.58 5.46
C LEU A 76 5.94 -13.73 4.75
N TYR A 77 6.01 -14.96 5.27
CA TYR A 77 5.51 -16.16 4.57
C TYR A 77 4.62 -17.09 5.42
N GLY A 78 4.13 -16.61 6.56
CA GLY A 78 3.30 -17.41 7.45
C GLY A 78 2.09 -18.01 6.75
N ILE A 79 1.81 -19.27 7.08
CA ILE A 79 0.71 -20.04 6.51
C ILE A 79 -0.40 -20.08 7.57
N ARG A 80 -1.61 -19.73 7.16
CA ARG A 80 -2.80 -19.74 8.02
C ARG A 80 -3.64 -20.95 7.69
N THR A 81 -4.05 -21.69 8.72
CA THR A 81 -4.98 -22.80 8.53
C THR A 81 -6.32 -22.24 8.05
N PRO A 82 -6.90 -22.76 6.96
CA PRO A 82 -8.14 -22.24 6.40
C PRO A 82 -9.31 -22.39 7.36
N SER A 83 -10.35 -21.59 7.14
CA SER A 83 -11.64 -21.78 7.80
C SER A 83 -12.34 -23.00 7.20
N ASP A 84 -12.96 -23.81 8.06
CA ASP A 84 -13.70 -25.00 7.68
C ASP A 84 -15.21 -24.75 7.78
N ALA A 85 -15.98 -25.40 6.91
CA ALA A 85 -17.43 -25.36 7.00
C ALA A 85 -17.94 -26.08 8.26
N VAL A 86 -18.82 -25.41 9.01
CA VAL A 86 -19.48 -26.01 10.17
C VAL A 86 -20.65 -26.85 9.68
N SER A 87 -20.59 -28.17 9.87
CA SER A 87 -21.60 -29.12 9.37
C SER A 87 -22.96 -28.99 10.04
N THR A 88 -22.97 -28.68 11.35
CA THR A 88 -24.19 -28.48 12.15
C THR A 88 -24.06 -27.20 12.99
N PRO A 89 -24.28 -26.02 12.38
CA PRO A 89 -24.24 -24.76 13.12
C PRO A 89 -25.44 -24.63 14.07
N PRO A 90 -25.31 -23.94 15.21
CA PRO A 90 -26.44 -23.59 16.06
C PRO A 90 -27.56 -22.90 15.27
N PRO A 91 -28.85 -23.17 15.54
CA PRO A 91 -29.97 -22.64 14.75
C PRO A 91 -30.03 -21.11 14.67
N ASP A 92 -29.66 -20.44 15.75
CA ASP A 92 -29.56 -18.98 15.86
C ASP A 92 -28.44 -18.42 14.96
N VAL A 93 -27.26 -19.04 14.97
CA VAL A 93 -26.13 -18.66 14.11
C VAL A 93 -26.45 -18.91 12.63
N ALA A 94 -27.09 -20.04 12.30
CA ALA A 94 -27.51 -20.34 10.94
C ALA A 94 -28.53 -19.32 10.41
N LYS A 95 -29.47 -18.87 11.26
CA LYS A 95 -30.42 -17.82 10.91
C LYS A 95 -29.71 -16.47 10.69
N ALA A 96 -28.79 -16.10 11.58
CA ALA A 96 -28.02 -14.87 11.46
C ALA A 96 -27.11 -14.89 10.20
N ALA A 97 -26.52 -16.02 9.86
CA ALA A 97 -25.72 -16.20 8.64
C ALA A 97 -26.55 -15.96 7.37
N ASN A 98 -27.76 -16.52 7.29
CA ASN A 98 -28.68 -16.26 6.17
C ASN A 98 -29.07 -14.77 6.09
N GLN A 99 -29.32 -14.13 7.24
CA GLN A 99 -29.62 -12.70 7.27
C GLN A 99 -28.44 -11.85 6.81
N ALA A 100 -27.21 -12.22 7.19
CA ALA A 100 -26.00 -11.52 6.80
C ALA A 100 -25.71 -11.62 5.29
N CYS A 101 -25.96 -12.78 4.66
CA CYS A 101 -25.79 -12.93 3.21
C CYS A 101 -26.91 -12.31 2.37
N GLY A 102 -28.08 -12.07 2.97
CA GLY A 102 -29.20 -11.41 2.32
C GLY A 102 -29.74 -12.15 1.09
N THR A 103 -30.37 -11.40 0.20
CA THR A 103 -31.00 -11.91 -1.04
C THR A 103 -30.55 -11.10 -2.24
N VAL A 104 -30.26 -11.77 -3.35
CA VAL A 104 -29.98 -11.16 -4.65
C VAL A 104 -31.09 -11.59 -5.61
N ASP A 105 -31.73 -10.65 -6.30
CA ASP A 105 -32.86 -10.88 -7.20
C ASP A 105 -34.02 -11.71 -6.57
N GLY A 106 -34.23 -11.54 -5.26
CA GLY A 106 -35.26 -12.26 -4.51
C GLY A 106 -34.90 -13.70 -4.15
N GLN A 107 -33.72 -14.19 -4.52
CA GLN A 107 -33.19 -15.49 -4.10
C GLN A 107 -32.22 -15.33 -2.93
N GLN A 108 -32.34 -16.22 -1.94
CA GLN A 108 -31.43 -16.26 -0.81
C GLN A 108 -30.03 -16.62 -1.28
N VAL A 109 -29.05 -15.79 -0.94
CA VAL A 109 -27.64 -16.09 -1.23
C VAL A 109 -27.23 -17.28 -0.36
N PRO A 110 -26.58 -18.32 -0.92
CA PRO A 110 -26.13 -19.46 -0.15
C PRO A 110 -25.20 -19.03 0.98
N ALA A 111 -25.61 -19.29 2.22
CA ALA A 111 -24.86 -18.94 3.42
C ALA A 111 -24.27 -20.21 4.05
N GLN A 112 -22.94 -20.28 4.13
CA GLN A 112 -22.24 -21.37 4.80
C GLN A 112 -21.54 -20.85 6.05
N VAL A 113 -21.93 -21.37 7.22
CA VAL A 113 -21.25 -21.03 8.48
C VAL A 113 -19.87 -21.65 8.48
N MET A 114 -18.87 -20.86 8.85
CA MET A 114 -17.46 -21.23 8.85
C MET A 114 -16.83 -21.07 10.23
N THR A 115 -15.80 -21.85 10.51
CA THR A 115 -14.95 -21.65 11.69
C THR A 115 -14.11 -20.37 11.53
N ALA A 116 -13.68 -19.79 12.64
CA ALA A 116 -12.67 -18.75 12.60
C ALA A 116 -11.38 -19.32 11.97
N ALA A 117 -10.66 -18.51 11.19
CA ALA A 117 -9.40 -18.95 10.61
C ALA A 117 -8.42 -19.35 11.72
N GLY A 118 -7.66 -20.42 11.50
CA GLY A 118 -6.71 -20.91 12.49
C GLY A 118 -5.51 -19.98 12.68
N ALA A 119 -4.62 -20.35 13.60
CA ALA A 119 -3.38 -19.62 13.81
C ALA A 119 -2.51 -19.61 12.54
N THR A 120 -1.68 -18.58 12.42
CA THR A 120 -0.67 -18.45 11.38
C THR A 120 0.68 -18.92 11.91
N GLY A 121 1.34 -19.80 11.18
CA GLY A 121 2.64 -20.35 11.55
C GLY A 121 3.48 -20.72 10.33
N PRO A 122 4.80 -20.87 10.47
CA PRO A 122 5.69 -21.11 9.33
C PRO A 122 5.65 -22.57 8.85
N TYR A 123 5.05 -23.47 9.64
CA TYR A 123 4.94 -24.90 9.37
C TYR A 123 3.50 -25.37 9.20
N ASN A 124 2.54 -24.43 9.18
CA ASN A 124 1.14 -24.76 8.96
C ASN A 124 0.91 -25.17 7.50
N VAL A 125 -0.23 -25.81 7.25
CA VAL A 125 -0.71 -26.14 5.92
C VAL A 125 -1.99 -25.33 5.69
N GLY A 126 -2.09 -24.65 4.55
CA GLY A 126 -3.19 -23.74 4.27
C GLY A 126 -2.80 -22.57 3.38
N ASP A 127 -3.43 -21.43 3.63
CA ASP A 127 -3.30 -20.23 2.81
C ASP A 127 -2.12 -19.37 3.25
N LEU A 128 -1.46 -18.73 2.28
CA LEU A 128 -0.41 -17.77 2.56
C LEU A 128 -1.01 -16.49 3.16
N ALA A 129 -0.79 -16.26 4.46
CA ALA A 129 -1.24 -15.07 5.18
C ALA A 129 -0.16 -13.98 5.28
N GLY A 130 1.11 -14.37 5.06
CA GLY A 130 2.23 -13.45 5.00
C GLY A 130 2.20 -12.51 3.79
N ALA A 131 3.04 -11.48 3.83
CA ALA A 131 3.16 -10.45 2.79
C ALA A 131 4.21 -10.78 1.70
N ALA A 132 4.53 -12.06 1.47
CA ALA A 132 5.58 -12.47 0.52
C ALA A 132 5.35 -11.93 -0.90
N GLY A 133 4.09 -11.90 -1.37
CA GLY A 133 3.75 -11.31 -2.67
C GLY A 133 4.18 -9.85 -2.78
N VAL A 134 3.79 -9.02 -1.80
CA VAL A 134 4.18 -7.59 -1.73
C VAL A 134 5.68 -7.43 -1.58
N PHE A 135 6.30 -8.28 -0.74
CA PHE A 135 7.74 -8.29 -0.52
C PHE A 135 8.50 -8.48 -1.83
N PHE A 136 8.20 -9.54 -2.58
CA PHE A 136 8.85 -9.81 -3.87
C PHE A 136 8.55 -8.75 -4.92
N PHE A 137 7.33 -8.22 -4.94
CA PHE A 137 6.94 -7.15 -5.83
C PHE A 137 7.78 -5.87 -5.61
N VAL A 138 8.00 -5.47 -4.35
CA VAL A 138 8.85 -4.31 -4.01
C VAL A 138 10.30 -4.53 -4.45
N LEU A 139 10.83 -5.75 -4.28
CA LEU A 139 12.17 -6.10 -4.79
C LEU A 139 12.24 -6.05 -6.32
N ALA A 140 11.19 -6.53 -7.01
CA ALA A 140 11.12 -6.51 -8.46
C ALA A 140 11.12 -5.08 -9.03
N ILE A 141 10.39 -4.16 -8.38
CA ILE A 141 10.43 -2.73 -8.75
C ILE A 141 11.83 -2.16 -8.54
N GLY A 142 12.46 -2.45 -7.40
CA GLY A 142 13.82 -2.02 -7.13
C GLY A 142 14.79 -2.49 -8.21
N ALA A 143 14.72 -3.77 -8.58
CA ALA A 143 15.49 -4.33 -9.69
C ALA A 143 15.22 -3.60 -11.01
N PHE A 144 13.96 -3.40 -11.38
CA PHE A 144 13.56 -2.73 -12.62
C PHE A 144 14.06 -1.29 -12.70
N ILE A 145 13.86 -0.52 -11.63
CA ILE A 145 14.27 0.89 -11.54
C ILE A 145 15.79 0.99 -11.64
N THR A 146 16.53 0.17 -10.88
CA THR A 146 17.99 0.19 -10.88
C THR A 146 18.58 -0.25 -12.22
N VAL A 147 18.03 -1.28 -12.85
CA VAL A 147 18.45 -1.66 -14.21
C VAL A 147 18.22 -0.52 -15.19
N THR A 148 17.05 0.13 -15.14
CA THR A 148 16.72 1.25 -16.01
C THR A 148 17.67 2.45 -15.78
N LEU A 149 18.00 2.78 -14.52
CA LEU A 149 19.00 3.80 -14.18
C LEU A 149 20.37 3.47 -14.77
N LYS A 150 20.82 2.21 -14.65
CA LYS A 150 22.13 1.79 -15.17
C LYS A 150 22.25 1.90 -16.69
N THR A 151 21.15 1.96 -17.43
CA THR A 151 21.17 2.24 -18.89
C THR A 151 21.45 3.71 -19.24
N GLY A 152 21.39 4.64 -18.28
CA GLY A 152 21.48 6.07 -18.53
C GLY A 152 20.23 6.70 -19.15
N ALA A 153 19.16 5.92 -19.35
CA ALA A 153 17.94 6.39 -20.01
C ALA A 153 17.11 7.33 -19.14
N LEU A 154 17.04 7.05 -17.83
CA LEU A 154 16.31 7.89 -16.88
C LEU A 154 17.00 9.24 -16.68
N GLU A 155 18.33 9.28 -16.59
CA GLU A 155 19.12 10.51 -16.49
C GLU A 155 18.93 11.38 -17.74
N ALA A 156 18.98 10.78 -18.92
CA ALA A 156 18.68 11.47 -20.18
C ALA A 156 17.24 12.01 -20.20
N GLY A 157 16.28 11.21 -19.71
CA GLY A 157 14.87 11.60 -19.58
C GLY A 157 14.68 12.80 -18.64
N ILE A 158 15.28 12.75 -17.45
CA ILE A 158 15.29 13.82 -16.46
C ILE A 158 15.85 15.10 -17.08
N ALA A 159 16.99 15.03 -17.78
CA ALA A 159 17.61 16.19 -18.43
C ALA A 159 16.65 16.84 -19.42
N MET A 160 16.04 16.04 -20.31
CA MET A 160 15.09 16.52 -21.31
C MET A 160 13.86 17.19 -20.68
N VAL A 161 13.28 16.57 -19.64
CA VAL A 161 12.14 17.15 -18.92
C VAL A 161 12.56 18.43 -18.19
N THR A 162 13.74 18.46 -17.58
CA THR A 162 14.28 19.66 -16.90
C THR A 162 14.40 20.82 -17.87
N ASP A 163 14.99 20.60 -19.05
CA ASP A 163 15.16 21.64 -20.08
C ASP A 163 13.82 22.12 -20.61
N ARG A 164 12.90 21.19 -20.88
CA ARG A 164 11.56 21.51 -21.41
C ARG A 164 10.69 22.26 -20.39
N PHE A 165 10.82 21.94 -19.10
CA PHE A 165 9.99 22.49 -18.02
C PHE A 165 10.73 23.48 -17.11
N ARG A 166 11.93 23.95 -17.48
CA ARG A 166 12.75 24.87 -16.68
C ARG A 166 11.97 26.10 -16.20
N THR A 167 11.17 26.69 -17.09
CA THR A 167 10.32 27.86 -16.82
C THR A 167 8.92 27.49 -16.31
N ARG A 168 8.52 26.21 -16.41
CA ARG A 168 7.18 25.70 -16.07
C ARG A 168 7.20 24.65 -14.97
N GLY A 169 8.17 24.71 -14.05
CA GLY A 169 8.35 23.66 -13.03
C GLY A 169 7.12 23.43 -12.14
N LEU A 170 6.30 24.46 -11.88
CA LEU A 170 5.04 24.29 -11.14
C LEU A 170 4.01 23.45 -11.92
N LEU A 171 3.96 23.61 -13.24
CA LEU A 171 3.10 22.80 -14.10
C LEU A 171 3.57 21.34 -14.08
N LEU A 172 4.89 21.11 -14.09
CA LEU A 172 5.43 19.75 -13.98
C LEU A 172 5.03 19.09 -12.65
N ILE A 173 5.19 19.80 -11.53
CA ILE A 173 4.76 19.31 -10.21
C ILE A 173 3.27 18.94 -10.24
N ALA A 174 2.42 19.82 -10.78
CA ALA A 174 0.99 19.55 -10.87
C ALA A 174 0.67 18.31 -11.73
N ILE A 175 1.28 18.18 -12.91
CA ILE A 175 1.10 17.03 -13.81
C ILE A 175 1.53 15.73 -13.11
N LEU A 176 2.72 15.73 -12.49
CA LEU A 176 3.24 14.55 -11.81
C LEU A 176 2.36 14.18 -10.61
N MET A 177 1.86 15.15 -9.84
CA MET A 177 0.90 14.88 -8.77
C MET A 177 -0.39 14.23 -9.28
N VAL A 178 -0.92 14.66 -10.43
CA VAL A 178 -2.09 14.01 -11.06
C VAL A 178 -1.77 12.58 -11.48
N VAL A 179 -0.59 12.34 -12.04
CA VAL A 179 -0.17 10.98 -12.43
C VAL A 179 -0.06 10.08 -11.20
N PHE A 180 0.58 10.54 -10.13
CA PHE A 180 0.66 9.78 -8.89
C PHE A 180 -0.71 9.59 -8.22
N SER A 181 -1.60 10.59 -8.28
CA SER A 181 -2.94 10.46 -7.71
C SER A 181 -3.79 9.46 -8.48
N ILE A 182 -3.60 9.33 -9.81
CA ILE A 182 -4.21 8.27 -10.61
C ILE A 182 -3.74 6.90 -10.11
N GLY A 183 -2.44 6.69 -9.92
CA GLY A 183 -1.92 5.44 -9.37
C GLY A 183 -2.46 5.15 -7.95
N GLY A 184 -2.53 6.17 -7.11
CA GLY A 184 -3.09 6.06 -5.75
C GLY A 184 -4.56 5.66 -5.76
N THR A 185 -5.39 6.28 -6.60
CA THR A 185 -6.84 6.02 -6.61
C THR A 185 -7.24 4.71 -7.27
N THR A 186 -6.45 4.22 -8.24
CA THR A 186 -6.78 3.00 -8.97
C THR A 186 -6.27 1.74 -8.31
N TYR A 187 -5.09 1.78 -7.67
CA TYR A 187 -4.51 0.59 -7.08
C TYR A 187 -3.66 0.87 -5.83
N GLY A 188 -3.71 2.10 -5.29
CA GLY A 188 -3.04 2.41 -4.03
C GLY A 188 -1.54 2.59 -4.15
N MET A 189 -1.04 3.14 -5.25
CA MET A 189 0.39 3.34 -5.56
C MET A 189 1.18 4.01 -4.41
N ALA A 190 1.63 3.27 -3.41
CA ALA A 190 2.42 3.79 -2.30
C ALA A 190 3.81 3.16 -2.31
N GLU A 191 3.88 1.83 -2.38
CA GLU A 191 5.11 1.06 -2.37
C GLU A 191 5.96 1.32 -3.63
N GLU A 192 5.33 1.51 -4.79
CA GLU A 192 6.00 1.75 -6.08
C GLU A 192 6.62 3.14 -6.15
N THR A 193 6.09 4.09 -5.36
CA THR A 193 6.60 5.46 -5.32
C THR A 193 8.05 5.53 -4.87
N LEU A 194 8.51 4.54 -4.09
CA LEU A 194 9.88 4.43 -3.57
C LEU A 194 10.92 4.57 -4.68
N GLY A 195 10.73 3.91 -5.82
CA GLY A 195 11.62 4.01 -6.98
C GLY A 195 11.62 5.39 -7.64
N PHE A 196 10.48 6.07 -7.63
CA PHE A 196 10.35 7.40 -8.24
C PHE A 196 11.05 8.50 -7.43
N TYR A 197 11.25 8.35 -6.12
CA TYR A 197 12.00 9.36 -5.35
C TYR A 197 13.44 9.52 -5.84
N ALA A 198 14.09 8.41 -6.22
CA ALA A 198 15.47 8.44 -6.74
C ALA A 198 15.59 9.25 -8.04
N VAL A 199 14.53 9.27 -8.85
CA VAL A 199 14.50 9.92 -10.17
C VAL A 199 13.96 11.35 -10.08
N LEU A 200 12.82 11.53 -9.42
CA LEU A 200 12.05 12.77 -9.48
C LEU A 200 12.49 13.80 -8.44
N VAL A 201 13.04 13.40 -7.29
CA VAL A 201 13.55 14.37 -6.31
C VAL A 201 14.73 15.16 -6.90
N PRO A 202 15.75 14.54 -7.52
CA PRO A 202 16.81 15.29 -8.21
C PRO A 202 16.29 16.19 -9.34
N LEU A 203 15.29 15.75 -10.11
CA LEU A 203 14.64 16.55 -11.14
C LEU A 203 14.02 17.84 -10.57
N ILE A 204 13.25 17.72 -9.48
CA ILE A 204 12.61 18.87 -8.83
C ILE A 204 13.65 19.82 -8.20
N VAL A 205 14.72 19.27 -7.63
CA VAL A 205 15.86 20.07 -7.15
C VAL A 205 16.57 20.81 -8.30
N GLY A 206 16.80 20.14 -9.42
CA GLY A 206 17.39 20.74 -10.63
C GLY A 206 16.56 21.89 -11.23
N LEU A 207 15.25 21.92 -10.96
CA LEU A 207 14.34 23.01 -11.36
C LEU A 207 14.32 24.20 -10.37
N GLY A 208 15.17 24.15 -9.33
CA GLY A 208 15.32 25.19 -8.32
C GLY A 208 14.32 25.12 -7.16
N TYR A 209 13.71 23.96 -6.92
CA TYR A 209 12.92 23.71 -5.71
C TYR A 209 13.77 22.94 -4.68
N ASP A 210 13.25 22.76 -3.47
CA ASP A 210 13.92 21.91 -2.47
C ASP A 210 13.47 20.45 -2.55
N ARG A 211 14.17 19.59 -1.80
CA ARG A 211 13.85 18.16 -1.73
C ARG A 211 12.48 17.89 -1.15
N LEU A 212 12.03 18.71 -0.20
CA LEU A 212 10.70 18.54 0.40
C LEU A 212 9.60 18.75 -0.64
N ALA A 213 9.73 19.70 -1.56
CA ALA A 213 8.81 19.84 -2.67
C ALA A 213 8.78 18.59 -3.57
N GLY A 214 9.95 18.01 -3.88
CA GLY A 214 10.05 16.76 -4.65
C GLY A 214 9.41 15.57 -3.93
N VAL A 215 9.65 15.44 -2.62
CA VAL A 215 9.05 14.39 -1.79
C VAL A 215 7.53 14.58 -1.68
N ALA A 216 7.07 15.81 -1.39
CA ALA A 216 5.67 16.13 -1.24
C ALA A 216 4.88 15.93 -2.54
N MET A 217 5.47 16.24 -3.70
CA MET A 217 4.86 15.96 -5.01
C MET A 217 4.47 14.48 -5.16
N ILE A 218 5.38 13.57 -4.79
CA ILE A 218 5.14 12.13 -4.91
C ILE A 218 4.22 11.67 -3.77
N MET A 219 4.60 11.93 -2.52
CA MET A 219 3.92 11.44 -1.32
C MET A 219 2.48 11.95 -1.22
N VAL A 220 2.25 13.25 -1.43
CA VAL A 220 0.91 13.84 -1.34
C VAL A 220 0.10 13.50 -2.57
N GLY A 221 0.72 13.44 -3.77
CA GLY A 221 0.04 13.03 -5.00
C GLY A 221 -0.51 11.61 -4.91
N ALA A 222 0.33 10.64 -4.58
CA ALA A 222 -0.08 9.25 -4.37
C ALA A 222 -1.05 9.12 -3.18
N GLY A 223 -0.72 9.76 -2.05
CA GLY A 223 -1.52 9.68 -0.83
C GLY A 223 -2.93 10.23 -0.97
N VAL A 224 -3.13 11.34 -1.69
CA VAL A 224 -4.48 11.88 -1.93
C VAL A 224 -5.29 10.96 -2.86
N GLY A 225 -4.63 10.30 -3.81
CA GLY A 225 -5.24 9.26 -4.63
C GLY A 225 -5.76 8.11 -3.78
N THR A 226 -4.93 7.56 -2.88
CA THR A 226 -5.33 6.47 -1.97
C THR A 226 -6.43 6.91 -1.01
N LEU A 227 -6.33 8.13 -0.46
CA LEU A 227 -7.33 8.70 0.44
C LEU A 227 -8.71 8.83 -0.21
N ALA A 228 -8.74 9.21 -1.49
CA ALA A 228 -9.97 9.34 -2.28
C ALA A 228 -10.10 8.21 -3.31
N SER A 229 -9.75 7.00 -2.90
CA SER A 229 -9.70 5.84 -3.78
C SER A 229 -11.03 5.56 -4.47
N THR A 230 -10.96 5.37 -5.78
CA THR A 230 -12.11 5.06 -6.64
C THR A 230 -12.26 3.56 -6.80
N VAL A 231 -11.24 2.85 -7.28
CA VAL A 231 -11.35 1.42 -7.64
C VAL A 231 -10.19 0.57 -7.13
N ASN A 232 -9.45 1.06 -6.14
CA ASN A 232 -8.34 0.32 -5.54
C ASN A 232 -8.80 -1.06 -5.00
N PRO A 233 -8.36 -2.18 -5.59
CA PRO A 233 -8.77 -3.50 -5.17
C PRO A 233 -8.18 -3.89 -3.81
N PHE A 234 -7.12 -3.22 -3.35
CA PHE A 234 -6.45 -3.49 -2.08
C PHE A 234 -7.05 -2.76 -0.88
N ALA A 235 -7.97 -1.81 -1.11
CA ALA A 235 -8.61 -1.04 -0.05
C ALA A 235 -10.11 -0.93 -0.28
N THR A 236 -10.53 -0.18 -1.31
CA THR A 236 -11.95 0.04 -1.61
C THR A 236 -12.64 -1.24 -2.08
N GLY A 237 -11.95 -2.09 -2.85
CA GLY A 237 -12.42 -3.43 -3.21
C GLY A 237 -12.73 -4.27 -1.98
N VAL A 238 -11.73 -4.47 -1.12
CA VAL A 238 -11.89 -5.21 0.14
C VAL A 238 -13.01 -4.64 1.03
N ALA A 239 -13.13 -3.32 1.10
CA ALA A 239 -14.17 -2.66 1.88
C ALA A 239 -15.58 -2.89 1.30
N SER A 240 -15.74 -2.75 -0.03
CA SER A 240 -16.99 -3.02 -0.74
C SER A 240 -17.41 -4.48 -0.59
N ASP A 241 -16.45 -5.40 -0.75
CA ASP A 241 -16.68 -6.82 -0.52
C ASP A 241 -17.12 -7.06 0.92
N GLY A 242 -16.39 -6.53 1.91
CA GLY A 242 -16.74 -6.62 3.34
C GLY A 242 -18.17 -6.17 3.63
N ALA A 243 -18.58 -5.03 3.07
CA ALA A 243 -19.93 -4.49 3.20
C ALA A 243 -20.98 -5.16 2.30
N ALA A 244 -20.61 -6.16 1.49
CA ALA A 244 -21.46 -6.85 0.52
C ALA A 244 -22.17 -5.91 -0.47
N ILE A 245 -21.47 -4.85 -0.90
CA ILE A 245 -21.95 -3.90 -1.91
C ILE A 245 -21.06 -3.96 -3.17
N PRO A 246 -21.63 -3.73 -4.37
CA PRO A 246 -20.82 -3.60 -5.58
C PRO A 246 -19.74 -2.52 -5.45
N LEU A 247 -18.55 -2.78 -6.00
CA LEU A 247 -17.46 -1.78 -6.04
C LEU A 247 -17.87 -0.48 -6.75
N GLY A 248 -18.87 -0.51 -7.62
CA GLY A 248 -19.42 0.67 -8.30
C GLY A 248 -20.29 1.57 -7.40
N ASP A 249 -20.77 1.08 -6.26
CA ASP A 249 -21.72 1.82 -5.42
C ASP A 249 -21.05 3.04 -4.75
N GLY A 250 -21.58 4.23 -5.01
CA GLY A 250 -20.98 5.48 -4.53
C GLY A 250 -19.74 5.95 -5.30
N ILE A 251 -19.47 5.40 -6.49
CA ILE A 251 -18.33 5.83 -7.32
C ILE A 251 -18.40 7.32 -7.70
N GLY A 252 -19.60 7.87 -7.90
CA GLY A 252 -19.78 9.30 -8.21
C GLY A 252 -19.30 10.21 -7.08
N LEU A 253 -19.59 9.85 -5.82
CA LEU A 253 -19.10 10.58 -4.65
C LEU A 253 -17.58 10.44 -4.52
N ARG A 254 -17.05 9.22 -4.67
CA ARG A 254 -15.59 8.97 -4.65
C ARG A 254 -14.86 9.78 -5.72
N LEU A 255 -15.39 9.85 -6.94
CA LEU A 255 -14.81 10.64 -8.03
C LEU A 255 -14.84 12.15 -7.72
N LEU A 256 -15.94 12.65 -7.16
CA LEU A 256 -16.03 14.05 -6.74
C LEU A 256 -15.01 14.36 -5.64
N MET A 257 -14.93 13.51 -4.61
CA MET A 257 -13.94 13.62 -3.54
C MET A 257 -12.52 13.60 -4.11
N TYR A 258 -12.22 12.66 -5.01
CA TYR A 258 -10.94 12.55 -5.68
C TYR A 258 -10.55 13.84 -6.40
N VAL A 259 -11.44 14.39 -7.23
CA VAL A 259 -11.17 15.64 -7.97
C VAL A 259 -10.94 16.81 -7.01
N VAL A 260 -11.83 17.01 -6.03
CA VAL A 260 -11.74 18.13 -5.09
C VAL A 260 -10.48 18.04 -4.24
N LEU A 261 -10.22 16.88 -3.64
CA LEU A 261 -9.08 16.69 -2.75
C LEU A 261 -7.75 16.73 -3.50
N THR A 262 -7.70 16.19 -4.72
CA THR A 262 -6.50 16.30 -5.58
C THR A 262 -6.20 17.76 -5.93
N VAL A 263 -7.21 18.57 -6.26
CA VAL A 263 -7.03 20.00 -6.51
C VAL A 263 -6.49 20.73 -5.27
N VAL A 264 -7.05 20.44 -4.09
CA VAL A 264 -6.58 21.02 -2.82
C VAL A 264 -5.14 20.61 -2.51
N ALA A 265 -4.82 19.32 -2.68
CA ALA A 265 -3.48 18.78 -2.49
C ALA A 265 -2.45 19.44 -3.41
N ILE A 266 -2.77 19.57 -4.71
CA ILE A 266 -1.93 20.25 -5.69
C ILE A 266 -1.75 21.72 -5.29
N ALA A 267 -2.83 22.43 -4.95
CA ALA A 267 -2.74 23.83 -4.52
C ALA A 267 -1.85 24.00 -3.28
N TYR A 268 -1.93 23.08 -2.33
CA TYR A 268 -1.09 23.06 -1.12
C TYR A 268 0.39 22.88 -1.45
N VAL A 269 0.76 21.87 -2.25
CA VAL A 269 2.15 21.62 -2.64
C VAL A 269 2.70 22.73 -3.52
N LEU A 270 1.92 23.24 -4.48
CA LEU A 270 2.34 24.37 -5.33
C LEU A 270 2.53 25.65 -4.52
N ARG A 271 1.72 25.90 -3.49
CA ARG A 271 1.93 27.04 -2.57
C ARG A 271 3.27 26.93 -1.87
N TYR A 272 3.64 25.75 -1.38
CA TYR A 272 4.95 25.52 -0.77
C TYR A 272 6.09 25.69 -1.78
N ALA A 273 6.02 25.00 -2.91
CA ALA A 273 7.04 25.05 -3.96
C ALA A 273 7.29 26.47 -4.49
N ARG A 274 6.23 27.28 -4.66
CA ARG A 274 6.34 28.70 -5.04
C ARG A 274 7.11 29.53 -4.02
N ARG A 275 6.86 29.32 -2.72
CA ARG A 275 7.53 30.07 -1.64
C ARG A 275 9.01 29.76 -1.61
N VAL A 276 9.36 28.48 -1.64
CA VAL A 276 10.76 28.03 -1.64
C VAL A 276 11.51 28.53 -2.88
N LYS A 277 10.88 28.47 -4.06
CA LYS A 277 11.51 28.94 -5.30
C LYS A 277 11.70 30.46 -5.35
N LYS A 278 10.80 31.23 -4.72
CA LYS A 278 10.94 32.68 -4.63
C LYS A 278 11.98 33.10 -3.59
N ASP A 279 12.02 32.40 -2.46
CA ASP A 279 12.94 32.67 -1.36
C ASP A 279 13.32 31.36 -0.66
N PRO A 280 14.57 30.86 -0.86
CA PRO A 280 15.06 29.63 -0.25
C PRO A 280 14.97 29.60 1.29
N ALA A 281 14.89 30.76 1.96
CA ALA A 281 14.74 30.82 3.42
C ALA A 281 13.40 30.22 3.91
N HIS A 282 12.42 30.08 3.02
CA HIS A 282 11.14 29.43 3.33
C HIS A 282 11.20 27.89 3.28
N SER A 283 12.35 27.31 2.89
CA SER A 283 12.51 25.85 2.91
C SER A 283 12.51 25.34 4.35
N LEU A 284 11.59 24.40 4.64
CA LEU A 284 11.48 23.75 5.95
C LEU A 284 12.66 22.80 6.23
N VAL A 285 13.47 22.50 5.21
CA VAL A 285 14.65 21.64 5.30
C VAL A 285 15.96 22.42 5.18
N ALA A 286 15.91 23.76 5.18
CA ALA A 286 17.10 24.61 5.14
C ALA A 286 18.05 24.29 6.32
N GLY A 287 19.35 24.17 6.03
CA GLY A 287 20.38 23.91 7.06
C GLY A 287 20.43 22.48 7.61
N THR A 288 19.66 21.54 7.03
CA THR A 288 19.79 20.11 7.34
C THR A 288 20.82 19.42 6.42
N GLU A 289 21.26 18.21 6.75
CA GLU A 289 22.06 17.37 5.84
C GLU A 289 21.35 17.18 4.48
N ALA A 290 20.01 17.20 4.48
CA ALA A 290 19.22 17.15 3.27
C ALA A 290 19.35 18.42 2.39
N SER A 291 19.76 19.56 2.97
CA SER A 291 20.12 20.76 2.22
C SER A 291 21.58 20.75 1.75
N ALA A 292 22.48 20.06 2.46
CA ALA A 292 23.92 20.08 2.19
C ALA A 292 24.31 19.20 0.98
N ALA A 293 23.68 18.05 0.81
CA ALA A 293 23.93 17.17 -0.35
C ALA A 293 23.35 17.72 -1.68
N ALA A 294 22.76 18.92 -1.68
CA ALA A 294 22.28 19.62 -2.89
C ALA A 294 23.35 20.53 -3.51
N GLY A 295 24.50 20.71 -2.85
CA GLY A 295 25.52 21.68 -3.24
C GLY A 295 26.71 21.15 -4.04
N THR A 296 26.86 19.82 -4.22
CA THR A 296 28.15 19.28 -4.69
C THR A 296 28.23 18.75 -6.12
N ASP A 297 27.13 18.48 -6.85
CA ASP A 297 27.26 17.85 -8.19
C ASP A 297 26.33 18.37 -9.31
N SER A 298 25.55 19.44 -9.12
CA SER A 298 24.52 19.83 -10.11
C SER A 298 24.76 21.13 -10.88
N THR A 299 25.91 21.80 -10.73
CA THR A 299 26.20 23.05 -11.47
C THR A 299 26.99 22.86 -12.78
N ALA A 300 27.21 21.64 -13.25
CA ALA A 300 27.67 21.39 -14.60
C ALA A 300 26.50 20.96 -15.51
N VAL A 301 25.60 21.89 -15.82
CA VAL A 301 24.85 21.79 -17.09
C VAL A 301 25.85 22.13 -18.18
N ALA A 302 26.67 21.15 -18.53
CA ALA A 302 27.56 21.24 -19.67
C ALA A 302 26.71 21.41 -20.93
N ASP A 303 26.86 22.55 -21.57
CA ASP A 303 26.45 22.79 -22.95
C ASP A 303 27.12 21.70 -23.82
N GLY A 304 26.33 20.91 -24.55
CA GLY A 304 26.84 19.80 -25.38
C GLY A 304 26.57 18.38 -24.89
N ARG A 305 25.49 18.12 -24.13
CA ARG A 305 25.07 16.74 -23.86
C ARG A 305 24.71 16.02 -25.18
N PRO A 306 25.18 14.77 -25.39
CA PRO A 306 24.85 14.03 -26.61
C PRO A 306 23.34 13.86 -26.76
N ALA A 307 22.87 13.95 -28.01
CA ALA A 307 21.47 13.80 -28.34
C ALA A 307 20.92 12.45 -27.85
N PHE A 308 19.67 12.48 -27.40
CA PHE A 308 18.94 11.34 -26.86
C PHE A 308 19.04 10.11 -27.79
N SER A 309 19.80 9.10 -27.39
CA SER A 309 20.02 7.92 -28.24
C SER A 309 18.70 7.19 -28.47
N LEU A 310 18.53 6.56 -29.65
CA LEU A 310 17.34 5.76 -29.92
C LEU A 310 17.16 4.66 -28.87
N ARG A 311 18.25 4.04 -28.40
CA ARG A 311 18.23 3.05 -27.32
C ARG A 311 17.61 3.61 -26.04
N GLN A 312 18.04 4.79 -25.58
CA GLN A 312 17.46 5.42 -24.40
C GLN A 312 15.96 5.74 -24.60
N LYS A 313 15.52 6.08 -25.83
CA LYS A 313 14.08 6.35 -26.10
C LYS A 313 13.26 5.07 -25.96
N ILE A 314 13.78 3.97 -26.51
CA ILE A 314 13.13 2.67 -26.42
C ILE A 314 13.11 2.20 -24.96
N VAL A 315 14.20 2.34 -24.21
CA VAL A 315 14.23 2.01 -22.78
C VAL A 315 13.20 2.83 -22.00
N LEU A 316 13.11 4.15 -22.22
CA LEU A 316 12.08 4.97 -21.57
C LEU A 316 10.66 4.59 -21.99
N ALA A 317 10.45 4.21 -23.25
CA ALA A 317 9.15 3.76 -23.74
C ALA A 317 8.75 2.43 -23.06
N ILE A 318 9.68 1.48 -22.94
CA ILE A 318 9.47 0.23 -22.20
C ILE A 318 9.15 0.56 -20.74
N PHE A 319 9.96 1.42 -20.11
CA PHE A 319 9.75 1.88 -18.74
C PHE A 319 8.33 2.41 -18.51
N GLY A 320 7.90 3.38 -19.33
CA GLY A 320 6.55 3.94 -19.23
C GLY A 320 5.45 2.93 -19.53
N LEU A 321 5.63 2.08 -20.55
CA LEU A 321 4.66 1.07 -20.94
C LEU A 321 4.48 0.00 -19.86
N THR A 322 5.54 -0.38 -19.14
CA THR A 322 5.46 -1.30 -18.01
C THR A 322 4.53 -0.76 -16.92
N PHE A 323 4.65 0.52 -16.55
CA PHE A 323 3.75 1.14 -15.57
C PHE A 323 2.31 1.29 -16.10
N VAL A 324 2.13 1.63 -17.37
CA VAL A 324 0.79 1.70 -17.99
C VAL A 324 0.12 0.32 -17.99
N LEU A 325 0.86 -0.73 -18.36
CA LEU A 325 0.37 -2.10 -18.34
C LEU A 325 0.02 -2.55 -16.92
N MET A 326 0.86 -2.25 -15.93
CA MET A 326 0.56 -2.52 -14.53
C MET A 326 -0.77 -1.87 -14.10
N VAL A 327 -0.94 -0.56 -14.34
CA VAL A 327 -2.18 0.15 -13.99
C VAL A 327 -3.38 -0.48 -14.69
N PHE A 328 -3.25 -0.82 -15.97
CA PHE A 328 -4.31 -1.46 -16.74
C PHE A 328 -4.68 -2.86 -16.19
N ALA A 329 -3.68 -3.65 -15.78
CA ALA A 329 -3.87 -5.03 -15.39
C ALA A 329 -4.56 -5.23 -14.03
N VAL A 330 -4.44 -4.24 -13.13
CA VAL A 330 -5.02 -4.28 -11.78
C VAL A 330 -6.46 -3.77 -11.76
N ILE A 331 -6.89 -3.01 -12.76
CA ILE A 331 -8.26 -2.49 -12.81
C ILE A 331 -9.24 -3.66 -13.11
N PRO A 332 -10.26 -3.88 -12.26
CA PRO A 332 -11.27 -4.91 -12.50
C PRO A 332 -12.30 -4.41 -13.52
N TRP A 333 -11.96 -4.45 -14.81
CA TRP A 333 -12.81 -3.92 -15.89
C TRP A 333 -14.19 -4.59 -15.97
N SER A 334 -14.29 -5.88 -15.60
CA SER A 334 -15.53 -6.66 -15.50
C SER A 334 -16.60 -6.02 -14.61
N ASP A 335 -16.17 -5.35 -13.53
CA ASP A 335 -17.06 -4.80 -12.52
C ASP A 335 -17.78 -3.54 -13.00
N PHE A 336 -17.19 -2.85 -13.98
CA PHE A 336 -17.81 -1.70 -14.63
C PHE A 336 -18.82 -2.12 -15.69
N ASN A 337 -18.49 -3.14 -16.47
CA ASN A 337 -19.35 -3.68 -17.51
C ASN A 337 -18.94 -5.11 -17.84
N LYS A 338 -19.88 -6.07 -17.73
CA LYS A 338 -19.64 -7.48 -18.06
C LYS A 338 -19.08 -7.69 -19.47
N SER A 339 -19.35 -6.80 -20.43
CA SER A 339 -18.77 -6.90 -21.78
C SER A 339 -17.24 -6.69 -21.81
N LEU A 340 -16.64 -6.17 -20.74
CA LEU A 340 -15.20 -5.93 -20.59
C LEU A 340 -14.48 -7.08 -19.87
N GLU A 341 -15.16 -8.19 -19.60
CA GLU A 341 -14.55 -9.38 -19.00
C GLU A 341 -13.34 -9.86 -19.80
N GLY A 342 -13.42 -9.86 -21.14
CA GLY A 342 -12.34 -10.30 -22.02
C GLY A 342 -11.06 -9.44 -21.98
N ILE A 343 -11.10 -8.24 -21.39
CA ILE A 343 -9.92 -7.39 -21.19
C ILE A 343 -9.47 -7.33 -19.73
N THR A 344 -10.19 -7.98 -18.82
CA THR A 344 -9.85 -8.05 -17.39
C THR A 344 -8.74 -9.07 -17.21
N LEU A 345 -7.55 -8.60 -16.81
CA LEU A 345 -6.39 -9.49 -16.64
C LEU A 345 -6.36 -10.18 -15.26
N GLY A 346 -6.95 -9.57 -14.24
CA GLY A 346 -7.00 -10.14 -12.88
C GLY A 346 -5.62 -10.24 -12.22
N TRP A 347 -4.66 -9.40 -12.62
CA TRP A 347 -3.29 -9.49 -12.11
C TRP A 347 -3.19 -8.96 -10.68
N TYR A 348 -2.41 -9.67 -9.88
CA TYR A 348 -2.12 -9.30 -8.50
C TYR A 348 -0.60 -9.30 -8.28
N PHE A 349 -0.14 -9.25 -7.02
CA PHE A 349 1.29 -9.14 -6.72
C PHE A 349 2.21 -10.12 -7.46
N PRO A 350 1.88 -11.42 -7.66
CA PRO A 350 2.75 -12.35 -8.38
C PRO A 350 2.99 -11.93 -9.83
N GLU A 351 1.93 -11.63 -10.59
CA GLU A 351 2.01 -11.22 -11.98
C GLU A 351 2.71 -9.87 -12.12
N LEU A 352 2.46 -8.94 -11.19
CA LEU A 352 3.12 -7.65 -11.19
C LEU A 352 4.62 -7.75 -10.86
N ALA A 353 5.01 -8.62 -9.92
CA ALA A 353 6.42 -8.88 -9.65
C ALA A 353 7.11 -9.48 -10.88
N ALA A 354 6.46 -10.43 -11.56
CA ALA A 354 6.95 -10.99 -12.81
C ALA A 354 7.08 -9.93 -13.91
N LEU A 355 6.10 -9.03 -14.06
CA LEU A 355 6.13 -7.93 -15.01
C LEU A 355 7.38 -7.05 -14.83
N PHE A 356 7.71 -6.67 -13.59
CA PHE A 356 8.87 -5.83 -13.32
C PHE A 356 10.20 -6.59 -13.47
N LEU A 357 10.27 -7.86 -13.07
CA LEU A 357 11.47 -8.68 -13.29
C LEU A 357 11.75 -8.93 -14.78
N VAL A 358 10.73 -9.31 -15.54
CA VAL A 358 10.83 -9.48 -17.00
C VAL A 358 11.17 -8.14 -17.65
N GLY A 359 10.51 -7.06 -17.22
CA GLY A 359 10.83 -5.70 -17.64
C GLY A 359 12.29 -5.35 -17.39
N ALA A 360 12.86 -5.74 -16.25
CA ALA A 360 14.26 -5.48 -15.90
C ALA A 360 15.20 -6.22 -16.86
N VAL A 361 14.92 -7.49 -17.18
CA VAL A 361 15.70 -8.26 -18.15
C VAL A 361 15.61 -7.62 -19.55
N VAL A 362 14.41 -7.26 -20.00
CA VAL A 362 14.18 -6.63 -21.31
C VAL A 362 14.90 -5.28 -21.39
N VAL A 363 14.80 -4.45 -20.36
CA VAL A 363 15.50 -3.16 -20.31
C VAL A 363 17.01 -3.34 -20.28
N GLY A 364 17.54 -4.29 -19.51
CA GLY A 364 18.97 -4.57 -19.47
C GLY A 364 19.52 -5.02 -20.83
N PHE A 365 18.75 -5.85 -21.55
CA PHE A 365 19.08 -6.27 -22.91
C PHE A 365 19.04 -5.11 -23.91
N VAL A 366 17.93 -4.37 -23.99
CA VAL A 366 17.75 -3.25 -24.93
C VAL A 366 18.70 -2.09 -24.61
N GLY A 367 18.95 -1.84 -23.32
CA GLY A 367 19.88 -0.85 -22.82
C GLY A 367 21.34 -1.20 -23.05
N GLY A 368 21.65 -2.44 -23.44
CA GLY A 368 23.00 -2.88 -23.78
C GLY A 368 23.91 -3.07 -22.57
N LEU A 369 23.36 -3.44 -21.41
CA LEU A 369 24.16 -3.72 -20.20
C LEU A 369 24.90 -5.06 -20.27
N GLY A 370 24.54 -5.92 -21.22
CA GLY A 370 25.00 -7.30 -21.29
C GLY A 370 24.41 -8.16 -20.16
N GLU A 371 24.70 -9.46 -20.18
CA GLU A 371 24.19 -10.40 -19.17
C GLU A 371 24.68 -10.03 -17.76
N GLN A 372 26.00 -9.95 -17.57
CA GLN A 372 26.60 -9.67 -16.27
C GLN A 372 26.15 -8.31 -15.71
N GLY A 373 26.10 -7.27 -16.54
CA GLY A 373 25.64 -5.94 -16.12
C GLY A 373 24.15 -5.92 -15.75
N THR A 374 23.31 -6.67 -16.47
CA THR A 374 21.88 -6.79 -16.16
C THR A 374 21.69 -7.53 -14.84
N VAL A 375 22.31 -8.69 -14.65
CA VAL A 375 22.19 -9.49 -13.42
C VAL A 375 22.71 -8.73 -12.21
N ALA A 376 23.89 -8.09 -12.32
CA ALA A 376 24.46 -7.29 -11.24
C ALA A 376 23.53 -6.12 -10.85
N SER A 377 22.87 -5.50 -11.83
CA SER A 377 21.94 -4.39 -11.59
C SER A 377 20.62 -4.85 -10.98
N ILE A 378 20.10 -6.02 -11.37
CA ILE A 378 18.92 -6.64 -10.74
C ILE A 378 19.20 -6.92 -9.26
N ILE A 379 20.34 -7.56 -8.95
CA ILE A 379 20.72 -7.89 -7.57
C ILE A 379 20.90 -6.62 -6.75
N ALA A 380 21.61 -5.61 -7.29
CA ALA A 380 21.81 -4.34 -6.60
C ALA A 380 20.47 -3.63 -6.32
N GLY A 381 19.58 -3.56 -7.32
CA GLY A 381 18.27 -2.93 -7.18
C GLY A 381 17.35 -3.65 -6.19
N ALA A 382 17.33 -4.98 -6.20
CA ALA A 382 16.63 -5.73 -5.17
C ALA A 382 17.24 -5.45 -3.78
N GLY A 383 18.56 -5.42 -3.67
CA GLY A 383 19.29 -5.11 -2.44
C GLY A 383 18.93 -3.77 -1.82
N ASP A 384 18.84 -2.71 -2.63
CA ASP A 384 18.47 -1.36 -2.19
C ASP A 384 17.04 -1.29 -1.60
N PHE A 385 16.17 -2.24 -1.99
CA PHE A 385 14.77 -2.29 -1.59
C PHE A 385 14.48 -3.30 -0.47
N ILE A 386 15.47 -4.11 -0.04
CA ILE A 386 15.31 -5.06 1.08
C ILE A 386 14.83 -4.36 2.35
N GLY A 387 15.34 -3.15 2.63
CA GLY A 387 14.93 -2.39 3.81
C GLY A 387 13.43 -2.09 3.83
N ALA A 388 12.88 -1.61 2.70
CA ALA A 388 11.46 -1.36 2.57
C ALA A 388 10.64 -2.66 2.65
N ALA A 389 11.12 -3.73 2.01
CA ALA A 389 10.44 -5.03 2.02
C ALA A 389 10.36 -5.65 3.44
N LEU A 390 11.43 -5.52 4.25
CA LEU A 390 11.44 -5.99 5.65
C LEU A 390 10.46 -5.23 6.55
N ILE A 391 10.27 -3.92 6.31
CA ILE A 391 9.26 -3.11 7.02
C ILE A 391 7.86 -3.72 6.80
N ILE A 392 7.53 -4.14 5.58
CA ILE A 392 6.25 -4.77 5.24
C ILE A 392 6.07 -6.10 5.98
N ALA A 393 7.12 -6.92 6.04
CA ALA A 393 7.09 -8.19 6.77
C ALA A 393 6.82 -7.98 8.27
N ILE A 394 7.48 -7.01 8.91
CA ILE A 394 7.25 -6.69 10.33
C ILE A 394 5.82 -6.16 10.53
N ALA A 395 5.35 -5.27 9.65
CA ALA A 395 4.00 -4.71 9.71
C ALA A 395 2.93 -5.80 9.63
N ARG A 396 3.06 -6.77 8.72
CA ARG A 396 2.16 -7.94 8.65
C ARG A 396 2.27 -8.82 9.89
N GLY A 397 3.48 -8.96 10.44
CA GLY A 397 3.73 -9.69 11.68
C GLY A 397 2.94 -9.17 12.87
N VAL A 398 2.72 -7.85 12.97
CA VAL A 398 1.85 -7.24 14.00
C VAL A 398 0.43 -7.82 13.91
N THR A 399 -0.15 -7.82 12.71
CA THR A 399 -1.49 -8.39 12.47
C THR A 399 -1.51 -9.90 12.74
N THR A 400 -0.44 -10.62 12.41
CA THR A 400 -0.32 -12.05 12.72
C THR A 400 -0.38 -12.32 14.22
N ILE A 401 0.31 -11.55 15.06
CA ILE A 401 0.21 -11.68 16.53
C ILE A 401 -1.22 -11.46 17.00
N MET A 402 -1.91 -10.43 16.48
CA MET A 402 -3.29 -10.14 16.87
C MET A 402 -4.24 -11.29 16.53
N ASN A 403 -4.09 -11.86 15.33
CA ASN A 403 -4.90 -12.97 14.85
C ASN A 403 -4.61 -14.25 15.64
N ASN A 404 -3.34 -14.61 15.84
CA ASN A 404 -2.96 -15.78 16.64
C ASN A 404 -3.47 -15.67 18.08
N ALA A 405 -3.42 -14.48 18.65
CA ALA A 405 -3.95 -14.20 19.98
C ALA A 405 -5.49 -14.10 20.05
N SER A 406 -6.19 -14.19 18.93
CA SER A 406 -7.66 -14.03 18.83
C SER A 406 -8.17 -12.74 19.48
N ILE A 407 -7.38 -11.66 19.39
CA ILE A 407 -7.76 -10.34 19.93
C ILE A 407 -8.34 -9.41 18.86
N THR A 408 -8.16 -9.75 17.58
CA THR A 408 -8.71 -8.99 16.43
C THR A 408 -10.23 -8.85 16.54
N ASP A 409 -10.94 -9.95 16.77
CA ASP A 409 -12.40 -9.99 16.91
C ASP A 409 -12.87 -9.28 18.18
N THR A 410 -12.08 -9.30 19.26
CA THR A 410 -12.38 -8.55 20.48
C THR A 410 -12.30 -7.04 20.26
N VAL A 411 -11.29 -6.59 19.51
CA VAL A 411 -11.18 -5.20 19.09
C VAL A 411 -12.40 -4.84 18.24
N LEU A 412 -12.75 -5.67 17.25
CA LEU A 412 -13.94 -5.47 16.41
C LEU A 412 -15.23 -5.34 17.23
N SER A 413 -15.47 -6.24 18.20
CA SER A 413 -16.64 -6.19 19.08
C SER A 413 -16.71 -4.92 19.92
N SER A 414 -15.55 -4.44 20.38
CA SER A 414 -15.48 -3.18 21.11
C SER A 414 -15.89 -2.01 20.19
N LEU A 415 -15.48 -2.03 18.92
CA LEU A 415 -15.86 -1.01 17.94
C LEU A 415 -17.35 -1.08 17.57
N GLU A 416 -17.93 -2.28 17.40
CA GLU A 416 -19.36 -2.49 17.14
C GLU A 416 -20.23 -1.79 18.21
N SER A 417 -19.85 -1.94 19.48
CA SER A 417 -20.57 -1.32 20.61
C SER A 417 -20.56 0.22 20.60
N VAL A 418 -19.51 0.83 20.03
CA VAL A 418 -19.33 2.29 19.98
C VAL A 418 -20.20 2.92 18.88
N VAL A 419 -20.54 2.17 17.84
CA VAL A 419 -21.25 2.70 16.66
C VAL A 419 -22.71 2.28 16.54
N THR A 420 -23.13 1.27 17.31
CA THR A 420 -24.51 0.80 17.30
C THR A 420 -25.48 1.90 17.77
N GLY A 421 -26.53 2.16 17.00
CA GLY A 421 -27.57 3.16 17.32
C GLY A 421 -27.24 4.60 16.93
N LEU A 422 -26.10 4.87 16.29
CA LEU A 422 -25.78 6.18 15.75
C LEU A 422 -26.60 6.50 14.49
N SER A 423 -26.92 7.78 14.28
CA SER A 423 -27.43 8.26 12.98
C SER A 423 -26.37 8.07 11.88
N SER A 424 -26.77 8.03 10.61
CA SER A 424 -25.83 7.84 9.48
C SER A 424 -24.67 8.84 9.47
N GLY A 425 -24.92 10.12 9.77
CA GLY A 425 -23.88 11.14 9.90
C GLY A 425 -22.99 10.96 11.14
N GLY A 426 -23.59 10.55 12.26
CA GLY A 426 -22.86 10.21 13.48
C GLY A 426 -21.95 9.00 13.29
N PHE A 427 -22.47 7.95 12.64
CA PHE A 427 -21.73 6.74 12.27
C PHE A 427 -20.50 7.08 11.43
N ALA A 428 -20.66 7.85 10.34
CA ALA A 428 -19.55 8.23 9.48
C ALA A 428 -18.45 9.01 10.23
N THR A 429 -18.84 9.92 11.12
CA THR A 429 -17.90 10.73 11.92
C THR A 429 -17.15 9.88 12.94
N VAL A 430 -17.87 9.04 13.69
CA VAL A 430 -17.26 8.17 14.70
C VAL A 430 -16.38 7.11 14.04
N MET A 431 -16.81 6.52 12.92
CA MET A 431 -16.00 5.58 12.16
C MET A 431 -14.70 6.21 11.63
N TYR A 432 -14.75 7.44 11.14
CA TYR A 432 -13.53 8.15 10.77
C TYR A 432 -12.57 8.31 11.97
N LEU A 433 -13.08 8.72 13.13
CA LEU A 433 -12.26 8.91 14.34
C LEU A 433 -11.73 7.59 14.91
N VAL A 434 -12.49 6.50 14.81
CA VAL A 434 -12.10 5.14 15.22
C VAL A 434 -11.01 4.58 14.31
N ASN A 435 -11.10 4.85 13.00
CA ASN A 435 -10.13 4.36 12.03
C ASN A 435 -8.73 5.00 12.21
N ILE A 436 -8.62 6.21 12.77
CA ILE A 436 -7.32 6.86 13.04
C ILE A 436 -6.43 6.00 13.97
N PRO A 437 -6.81 5.65 15.21
CA PRO A 437 -6.00 4.80 16.06
C PRO A 437 -5.94 3.35 15.54
N LEU A 438 -6.99 2.83 14.90
CA LEU A 438 -6.97 1.49 14.33
C LEU A 438 -5.95 1.35 13.20
N ALA A 439 -5.74 2.38 12.39
CA ALA A 439 -4.72 2.40 11.33
C ALA A 439 -3.29 2.30 11.88
N PHE A 440 -3.04 2.70 13.13
CA PHE A 440 -1.74 2.47 13.80
C PHE A 440 -1.56 1.01 14.23
N LEU A 441 -2.65 0.35 14.65
CA LEU A 441 -2.62 -1.05 15.10
C LEU A 441 -2.60 -2.02 13.92
N VAL A 442 -3.29 -1.67 12.84
CA VAL A 442 -3.42 -2.46 11.61
C VAL A 442 -2.92 -1.62 10.44
N PRO A 443 -1.60 -1.55 10.23
CA PRO A 443 -0.99 -0.69 9.21
C PRO A 443 -1.21 -1.17 7.76
N SER A 444 -1.79 -2.36 7.56
CA SER A 444 -2.13 -2.89 6.24
C SER A 444 -3.47 -2.34 5.76
N SER A 445 -3.52 -1.66 4.61
CA SER A 445 -4.78 -1.12 4.05
C SER A 445 -5.88 -2.17 3.88
N SER A 446 -5.56 -3.34 3.32
CA SER A 446 -6.53 -4.44 3.15
C SER A 446 -7.00 -5.02 4.48
N GLY A 447 -6.08 -5.33 5.39
CA GLY A 447 -6.42 -5.80 6.74
C GLY A 447 -7.22 -4.78 7.55
N HIS A 448 -6.96 -3.49 7.38
CA HIS A 448 -7.72 -2.42 7.99
C HIS A 448 -9.14 -2.33 7.40
N ALA A 449 -9.27 -2.43 6.08
CA ALA A 449 -10.56 -2.43 5.39
C ALA A 449 -11.44 -3.61 5.82
N THR A 450 -10.90 -4.83 5.92
CA THR A 450 -11.63 -6.02 6.39
C THR A 450 -12.11 -5.90 7.84
N LEU A 451 -11.43 -5.11 8.67
CA LEU A 451 -11.84 -4.90 10.06
C LEU A 451 -12.82 -3.76 10.24
N ALA A 452 -12.79 -2.78 9.33
CA ALA A 452 -13.65 -1.61 9.41
C ALA A 452 -15.05 -1.83 8.80
N MET A 453 -15.18 -2.81 7.90
CA MET A 453 -16.40 -3.17 7.17
C MET A 453 -16.89 -4.54 7.59
#